data_AF-A0A1F3PD47-F1
#
_entry.id   AF-A0A1F3PD47-F1
#
_cell.length_a   1.000
_cell.length_b   1.000
_cell.length_c   1.000
_cell.angle_alpha   90.00
_cell.angle_beta   90.00
_cell.angle_gamma   90.00
#
_symmetry.space_group_name_H-M   'P 1'
#
loop_
_entity.id
_entity.type
_entity.pdbx_description
1 polymer ?
#
loop_
_entity_poly.entity_id
_entity_poly.type
_entity_poly.pdbx_seq_one_letter_code
_entity_poly.pdbx_strand_id
1 'polypeptide(L)' 'MLNQYETVFITTPVLSENQMKEAVQKFKKVITENNGEIIHEENWGLKKLAYPIQKKSTGFYYLIEF' A
#
# COMPACT_ATOMS: atom_id res chain seq x y z
N MET A 1 -9.24 21.53 -11.98
CA MET A 1 -9.31 20.07 -12.10
C MET A 1 -8.60 19.50 -10.88
N LEU A 2 -9.25 18.58 -10.17
CA LEU A 2 -8.56 17.73 -9.19
C LEU A 2 -7.79 16.68 -10.00
N ASN A 3 -6.51 16.51 -9.69
CA ASN A 3 -5.71 15.44 -10.28
C ASN A 3 -6.00 14.17 -9.50
N GLN A 4 -6.28 13.08 -10.21
CA GLN A 4 -6.50 11.77 -9.61
C GLN A 4 -5.22 10.95 -9.74
N TYR A 5 -4.75 10.41 -8.61
CA TYR A 5 -3.53 9.63 -8.52
C TYR A 5 -3.84 8.23 -8.00
N GLU A 6 -3.03 7.27 -8.43
CA GLU A 6 -3.03 5.91 -7.91
C GLU A 6 -1.63 5.59 -7.39
N THR A 7 -1.57 4.98 -6.21
CA THR A 7 -0.33 4.48 -5.62
C THR A 7 -0.50 3.03 -5.20
N VAL A 8 0.34 2.18 -5.78
CA VAL A 8 0.49 0.78 -5.38
C VAL A 8 1.81 0.64 -4.63
N PHE A 9 1.77 0.08 -3.43
CA PHE A 9 2.96 -0.23 -2.67
C PHE A 9 2.98 -1.68 -2.20
N ILE A 10 4.19 -2.19 -2.01
CA ILE A 10 4.45 -3.57 -1.61
C ILE A 10 5.13 -3.54 -0.25
N THR A 11 4.53 -4.17 0.75
CA THR A 11 5.16 -4.36 2.06
C THR A 11 5.76 -5.75 2.19
N THR A 12 6.81 -5.86 3.01
CA THR A 12 7.51 -7.12 3.22
C THR A 12 6.58 -8.18 3.83
N PRO A 13 6.64 -9.44 3.37
CA PRO A 13 5.76 -10.51 3.85
C PRO A 13 6.09 -10.96 5.28
N VAL A 14 7.12 -10.37 5.90
CA VAL A 14 7.53 -10.64 7.29
C VAL A 14 6.65 -9.90 8.30
N LEU A 15 5.92 -8.86 7.86
CA LEU A 15 5.00 -8.14 8.72
C LEU A 15 3.79 -9.00 9.06
N SER A 16 3.32 -8.89 10.31
CA SER A 16 1.99 -9.35 10.69
C SER A 16 0.90 -8.49 10.02
N GLU A 17 -0.32 -9.03 9.90
CA GLU A 17 -1.47 -8.26 9.40
C GLU A 17 -1.69 -6.94 10.14
N ASN A 18 -1.47 -6.93 11.46
CA ASN A 18 -1.62 -5.73 12.27
C ASN A 18 -0.59 -4.66 11.89
N GLN A 19 0.67 -5.04 11.68
CA GLN A 19 1.72 -4.12 11.25
C GLN A 19 1.49 -3.64 9.81
N MET A 20 0.94 -4.48 8.94
CA MET A 20 0.53 -4.07 7.60
C MET A 20 -0.58 -3.01 7.66
N LYS A 21 -1.62 -3.23 8.47
CA LYS A 21 -2.69 -2.23 8.67
C LYS A 21 -2.14 -0.91 9.22
N GLU A 22 -1.21 -0.96 10.16
CA GLU A 22 -0.57 0.25 10.69
C GLU A 22 0.22 1.00 9.61
N ALA A 23 0.96 0.29 8.76
CA ALA A 23 1.68 0.89 7.63
C ALA A 23 0.71 1.58 6.65
N VAL A 24 -0.39 0.91 6.28
CA VAL A 24 -1.46 1.50 5.45
C VAL A 24 -1.99 2.77 6.09
N GLN A 25 -2.32 2.75 7.38
CA GLN A 25 -2.83 3.94 8.08
C GLN A 25 -1.84 5.09 8.08
N LYS A 26 -0.53 4.82 8.16
CA LYS A 26 0.50 5.87 8.01
C LYS A 26 0.49 6.48 6.61
N PHE A 27 0.38 5.67 5.55
CA PHE A 27 0.25 6.19 4.18
C PHE A 27 -1.01 7.04 4.01
N LYS A 28 -2.16 6.56 4.51
CA LYS A 28 -3.42 7.31 4.48
C LYS A 28 -3.29 8.67 5.17
N LYS A 29 -2.67 8.70 6.34
CA LYS A 29 -2.41 9.96 7.08
C LYS A 29 -1.60 10.93 6.25
N VAL A 30 -0.48 10.49 5.68
CA VAL A 30 0.37 11.35 4.83
C VAL A 30 -0.44 11.95 3.67
N ILE A 31 -1.29 11.17 3.01
CA ILE A 31 -2.15 11.67 1.93
C ILE A 31 -3.12 12.74 2.47
N THR A 32 -3.85 12.44 3.54
CA THR A 32 -4.84 13.36 4.12
C THR A 32 -4.22 14.62 4.73
N GLU A 33 -3.02 14.54 5.31
CA GLU A 33 -2.26 15.66 5.87
C GLU A 33 -1.78 16.62 4.77
N ASN A 34 -1.59 16.12 3.54
CA ASN A 34 -1.22 16.91 2.37
C ASN A 34 -2.45 17.30 1.52
N ASN A 35 -3.62 17.37 2.13
CA ASN A 35 -4.88 17.77 1.48
C ASN A 35 -5.35 16.83 0.35
N GLY A 36 -4.86 15.59 0.30
CA GLY A 36 -5.40 14.54 -0.58
C GLY A 36 -6.67 13.92 -0.01
N GLU A 37 -7.61 13.56 -0.87
CA GLU A 37 -8.84 12.87 -0.49
C GLU A 37 -8.76 11.42 -0.97
N ILE A 38 -8.89 10.45 -0.06
CA ILE A 38 -8.84 9.04 -0.46
C ILE A 38 -10.17 8.66 -1.11
N ILE A 39 -10.11 8.36 -2.40
CA ILE A 39 -11.26 8.01 -3.23
C ILE A 39 -11.52 6.50 -3.16
N HIS A 40 -10.45 5.71 -3.23
CA HIS A 40 -10.54 4.26 -3.24
C HIS A 40 -9.33 3.62 -2.54
N GLU A 41 -9.54 2.46 -1.94
CA GLU A 41 -8.46 1.64 -1.41
C GLU A 41 -8.78 0.15 -1.60
N GLU A 42 -7.75 -0.61 -1.96
CA GLU A 42 -7.88 -2.04 -2.18
C GLU A 42 -6.73 -2.80 -1.52
N ASN A 43 -7.09 -3.82 -0.73
CA ASN A 43 -6.13 -4.75 -0.16
C ASN A 43 -6.03 -6.00 -1.03
N TRP A 44 -4.95 -6.11 -1.78
CA TRP A 44 -4.67 -7.27 -2.63
C TRP A 44 -4.08 -8.45 -1.87
N GLY A 45 -3.68 -8.25 -0.60
CA GLY A 45 -3.09 -9.27 0.25
C GLY A 45 -1.74 -9.76 -0.26
N LEU A 46 -1.37 -10.97 0.16
CA LEU A 46 -0.10 -11.59 -0.17
C LEU A 46 -0.10 -12.09 -1.62
N LYS A 47 0.77 -11.54 -2.47
CA LYS A 47 0.98 -12.02 -3.85
C LYS A 47 2.43 -12.44 -4.07
N LYS A 48 2.63 -13.34 -5.04
CA LYS A 48 3.95 -13.78 -5.49
C LYS A 48 4.53 -12.72 -6.44
N LEU A 49 5.78 -12.33 -6.18
CA LEU A 49 6.52 -11.40 -7.03
C LEU A 49 7.02 -12.15 -8.28
N ALA A 50 7.10 -11.44 -9.41
CA ALA A 50 7.69 -12.00 -10.63
C ALA A 50 9.16 -12.39 -10.42
N TYR A 51 9.89 -11.58 -9.65
CA TYR A 51 11.28 -11.81 -9.26
C TYR A 51 11.51 -11.46 -7.79
N PRO A 52 12.47 -12.10 -7.11
CA PRO A 52 12.73 -11.80 -5.71
C PRO A 52 13.24 -10.36 -5.50
N ILE A 53 12.62 -9.62 -4.58
CA ILE A 53 13.10 -8.32 -4.12
C ILE A 53 13.67 -8.52 -2.72
N GLN A 54 14.94 -8.15 -2.50
CA GLN A 54 15.63 -8.36 -1.22
C GLN A 54 15.51 -9.81 -0.68
N LYS A 55 15.67 -10.81 -1.58
CA LYS A 55 15.52 -12.25 -1.30
C LYS A 55 14.11 -12.68 -0.84
N LYS A 56 13.08 -11.84 -0.99
CA LYS A 56 11.68 -12.19 -0.75
C LYS A 56 10.99 -12.44 -2.08
N SER A 57 10.27 -13.55 -2.19
CA SER A 57 9.53 -13.96 -3.41
C SER A 57 8.04 -13.61 -3.34
N THR A 58 7.57 -13.08 -2.22
CA THR A 58 6.20 -12.64 -1.97
C THR A 58 6.20 -11.26 -1.34
N GLY A 59 5.07 -10.56 -1.45
CA GLY A 59 4.86 -9.27 -0.80
C GLY A 59 3.37 -8.99 -0.64
N PHE A 60 3.03 -8.15 0.32
CA PHE A 60 1.66 -7.69 0.52
C PHE A 60 1.42 -6.45 -0.32
N TYR A 61 0.45 -6.53 -1.21
CA TYR A 61 0.09 -5.44 -2.12
C TYR A 61 -1.07 -4.64 -1.55
N TYR A 62 -0.95 -3.32 -1.67
CA TYR A 62 -2.01 -2.40 -1.30
C TYR A 62 -2.08 -1.27 -2.33
N LEU A 63 -3.30 -0.93 -2.72
CA LEU A 63 -3.61 0.11 -3.70
C LEU A 63 -4.40 1.22 -3.00
N ILE A 64 -4.03 2.47 -3.26
CA ILE A 64 -4.75 3.66 -2.80
C ILE A 64 -4.91 4.62 -3.97
N GLU A 65 -6.13 5.09 -4.18
CA GLU A 65 -6.45 6.18 -5.10
C GLU A 65 -6.84 7.42 -4.31
N PHE A 66 -6.28 8.56 -4.69
CA PHE A 66 -6.47 9.84 -4.01
C PHE A 66 -6.22 11.06 -4.91
#